data_AF-A0A7X5N2B9-F1
#
_entry.id   AF-A0A7X5N2B9-F1
#
_cell.length_a   1.000
_cell.length_b   1.000
_cell.length_c   1.000
_cell.angle_alpha   90.00
_cell.angle_beta   90.00
_cell.angle_gamma   90.00
#
_symmetry.space_group_name_H-M   'P 1'
#
loop_
_entity.id
_entity.type
_entity.pdbx_description
1 polymer ?
#
loop_
_entity_poly.entity_id
_entity_poly.type
_entity_poly.pdbx_seq_one_letter_code
_entity_poly.pdbx_strand_id
1 'polypeptide(L)'
;LAQLSLSTTVLKAEQVAPPSATASPGMLLNYDLYATRNAGASSVSLATEVRGFGIGRGMVDTTAVFLAYDRPQDQRWRSEAVRLDSAWQMDFPDSATSLTVGDFYSGFVDWSRSIRLGGIQIGRNYALQPYRVL
;
A
#
# COMPACT_ATOMS: atom_id res chain seq x y z
N LEU A 1 -6.86 -34.51 52.65
CA LEU A 1 -6.56 -33.30 51.85
C LEU A 1 -6.23 -33.58 50.37
N ALA A 2 -6.36 -34.81 49.86
CA ALA A 2 -5.98 -35.16 48.48
C ALA A 2 -7.10 -34.95 47.42
N GLN A 3 -8.28 -34.46 47.81
CA GLN A 3 -9.48 -34.42 46.94
C GLN A 3 -9.64 -33.15 46.09
N LEU A 4 -8.68 -32.22 46.12
CA LEU A 4 -8.78 -30.93 45.40
C LEU A 4 -7.79 -30.78 44.23
N SER A 5 -7.08 -31.83 43.86
CA SER A 5 -6.22 -31.83 42.66
C SER A 5 -7.04 -32.10 41.40
N LEU A 6 -7.92 -31.16 41.03
CA LEU A 6 -8.58 -31.19 39.72
C LEU A 6 -7.67 -30.56 38.68
N SER A 7 -7.53 -31.24 37.54
CA SER A 7 -6.78 -30.73 36.39
C SER A 7 -7.45 -29.45 35.88
N THR A 8 -6.72 -28.34 35.88
CA THR A 8 -7.19 -27.08 35.29
C THR A 8 -7.46 -27.30 33.80
N THR A 9 -8.73 -27.27 33.40
CA THR A 9 -9.10 -27.21 31.98
C THR A 9 -8.78 -25.81 31.48
N VAL A 10 -7.67 -25.68 30.75
CA VAL A 10 -7.35 -24.45 30.03
C VAL A 10 -8.22 -24.41 28.79
N LEU A 11 -9.30 -23.64 28.84
CA LEU A 11 -10.10 -23.26 27.67
C LEU A 11 -9.31 -22.24 26.85
N LYS A 12 -8.23 -22.67 26.19
CA LYS A 12 -7.54 -21.85 25.20
C LYS A 12 -8.16 -22.16 23.85
N ALA A 13 -8.56 -21.14 23.10
CA ALA A 13 -8.87 -21.31 21.70
C ALA A 13 -7.68 -22.01 21.02
N GLU A 14 -7.97 -22.98 20.15
CA GLU A 14 -6.94 -23.66 19.36
C GLU A 14 -6.11 -22.60 18.66
N GLN A 15 -4.81 -22.56 18.97
CA GLN A 15 -3.89 -21.67 18.28
C GLN A 15 -3.63 -22.26 16.90
N VAL A 16 -4.55 -21.98 15.97
CA VAL A 16 -4.32 -22.24 14.55
C VAL A 16 -3.15 -21.37 14.13
N ALA A 17 -2.05 -22.00 13.71
CA ALA A 17 -0.93 -21.28 13.14
C ALA A 17 -1.44 -20.50 11.92
N PRO A 18 -1.13 -19.20 11.80
CA PRO A 18 -1.54 -18.45 10.63
C PRO A 18 -0.99 -19.13 9.37
N PRO A 19 -1.78 -19.19 8.29
CA PRO A 19 -1.27 -19.70 7.02
C PRO A 19 -0.11 -18.81 6.55
N SER A 20 0.95 -19.45 6.07
CA SER A 20 2.06 -18.73 5.44
C SER A 20 1.54 -18.02 4.19
N ALA A 21 1.60 -16.69 4.19
CA ALA A 21 1.26 -15.90 3.01
C ALA A 21 2.37 -16.07 1.97
N THR A 22 2.01 -16.59 0.80
CA THR A 22 2.91 -16.75 -0.34
C THR A 22 2.27 -16.11 -1.56
N ALA A 23 3.08 -15.41 -2.36
CA ALA A 23 2.66 -14.86 -3.63
C ALA A 23 3.54 -15.43 -4.74
N SER A 24 2.91 -15.81 -5.86
CA SER A 24 3.66 -16.11 -7.08
C SER A 24 4.23 -14.81 -7.65
N PRO A 25 5.43 -14.83 -8.25
CA PRO A 25 5.98 -13.69 -8.98
C PRO A 25 4.98 -13.12 -9.98
N GLY A 26 4.79 -11.81 -9.97
CA GLY A 26 3.82 -11.14 -10.83
C GLY A 26 3.98 -9.63 -10.85
N MET A 27 3.27 -9.02 -11.80
CA MET A 27 3.16 -7.58 -11.94
C MET A 27 1.72 -7.19 -12.19
N LEU A 28 1.32 -6.03 -11.67
CA LEU A 28 0.01 -5.43 -11.87
C LEU A 28 0.19 -4.00 -12.40
N LEU A 29 -0.68 -3.61 -13.32
CA LEU A 29 -0.77 -2.26 -13.87
C LEU A 29 -2.23 -1.82 -13.75
N ASN A 30 -2.48 -0.74 -13.00
CA ASN A 30 -3.75 0.00 -13.04
C ASN A 30 -3.53 1.31 -13.78
N TYR A 31 -4.56 1.78 -14.48
CA TYR A 31 -4.50 3.04 -15.20
C TYR A 31 -5.88 3.71 -15.29
N ASP A 32 -5.88 5.04 -15.25
CA ASP A 32 -7.05 5.88 -15.52
C ASP A 32 -6.68 6.89 -16.60
N LEU A 33 -7.33 6.81 -17.77
CA LEU A 33 -7.11 7.73 -18.90
C LEU A 33 -8.34 8.60 -19.11
N TYR A 34 -8.13 9.91 -19.13
CA TYR A 34 -9.18 10.89 -19.39
C TYR A 34 -8.74 11.87 -20.48
N ALA A 35 -9.63 12.15 -21.41
CA ALA A 35 -9.40 13.10 -22.49
C ALA A 35 -10.57 14.07 -22.61
N THR A 36 -10.28 15.35 -22.78
CA THR A 36 -11.28 16.40 -22.95
C THR A 36 -10.91 17.26 -24.15
N ARG A 37 -11.93 17.68 -24.90
CA ARG A 37 -11.78 18.65 -25.97
C ARG A 37 -12.92 19.67 -25.88
N ASN A 38 -12.55 20.92 -25.68
CA ASN A 38 -13.43 22.08 -25.69
C ASN A 38 -12.98 23.03 -26.80
N ALA A 39 -13.86 23.94 -27.23
CA ALA A 39 -13.54 24.87 -28.32
C ALA A 39 -12.29 25.71 -27.99
N GLY A 40 -11.14 25.33 -28.59
CA GLY A 40 -9.84 25.98 -28.40
C GLY A 40 -8.90 25.34 -27.38
N ALA A 41 -9.30 24.28 -26.67
CA ALA A 41 -8.45 23.59 -25.69
C ALA A 41 -8.70 22.07 -25.65
N SER A 42 -7.63 21.29 -25.69
CA SER A 42 -7.62 19.83 -25.60
C SER A 42 -6.67 19.41 -24.48
N SER A 43 -7.06 18.41 -23.69
CA SER A 43 -6.22 17.85 -22.64
C SER A 43 -6.41 16.35 -22.51
N VAL A 44 -5.34 15.66 -22.12
CA VAL A 44 -5.29 14.23 -21.83
C VAL A 44 -4.56 14.04 -20.51
N SER A 45 -5.15 13.33 -19.56
CA SER A 45 -4.52 12.96 -18.30
C SER A 45 -4.52 11.44 -18.14
N LEU A 46 -3.40 10.89 -17.70
CA LEU A 46 -3.22 9.47 -17.45
C LEU A 46 -2.64 9.31 -16.04
N ALA A 47 -3.40 8.67 -15.14
CA ALA A 47 -2.86 8.17 -13.87
C ALA A 47 -2.50 6.70 -14.02
N THR A 48 -1.39 6.27 -13.43
CA THR A 48 -0.92 4.89 -13.48
C THR A 48 -0.40 4.42 -12.14
N GLU A 49 -0.64 3.16 -11.81
CA GLU A 49 -0.03 2.43 -10.71
C GLU A 49 0.62 1.16 -11.27
N VAL A 50 1.89 0.94 -10.94
CA VAL A 50 2.61 -0.30 -11.30
C VAL A 50 3.08 -0.96 -10.02
N ARG A 51 2.72 -2.23 -9.86
CA ARG A 51 3.08 -3.04 -8.70
C ARG A 51 3.78 -4.32 -9.11
N GLY A 52 4.92 -4.62 -8.50
CA GLY A 52 5.62 -5.89 -8.64
C GLY A 52 5.60 -6.66 -7.33
N PHE A 53 5.31 -7.97 -7.37
CA PHE A 53 5.21 -8.80 -6.17
C PHE A 53 5.69 -10.24 -6.43
N GLY A 54 5.91 -11.00 -5.36
CA GLY A 54 6.27 -12.42 -5.43
C GLY A 54 7.71 -12.73 -5.86
N ILE A 55 8.53 -11.71 -6.18
CA ILE A 55 9.97 -11.85 -6.39
C ILE A 55 10.69 -11.49 -5.08
N GLY A 56 11.26 -12.49 -4.41
CA GLY A 56 11.91 -12.28 -3.11
C GLY A 56 10.90 -11.99 -2.00
N ARG A 57 11.28 -11.17 -1.03
CA ARG A 57 10.41 -10.77 0.08
C ARG A 57 9.87 -9.36 -0.18
N GLY A 58 8.55 -9.20 -0.10
CA GLY A 58 7.88 -7.91 -0.25
C GLY A 58 7.30 -7.65 -1.64
N MET A 59 6.88 -6.41 -1.85
CA MET A 59 6.34 -5.87 -3.09
C MET A 59 6.91 -4.47 -3.34
N VAL A 60 6.97 -4.06 -4.60
CA VAL A 60 7.26 -2.68 -5.01
C VAL A 60 6.01 -2.09 -5.64
N ASP A 61 5.72 -0.84 -5.32
CA ASP A 61 4.59 -0.08 -5.84
C ASP A 61 5.07 1.30 -6.29
N THR A 62 4.57 1.78 -7.42
CA THR A 62 4.86 3.12 -7.91
C THR A 62 3.65 3.73 -8.60
N THR A 63 3.39 5.01 -8.34
CA THR A 63 2.29 5.77 -8.93
C THR A 63 2.80 7.00 -9.66
N ALA A 64 2.14 7.36 -10.76
CA ALA A 64 2.50 8.53 -11.56
C ALA A 64 1.28 9.12 -12.27
N VAL A 65 1.35 10.41 -12.58
CA VAL A 65 0.37 11.12 -13.41
C VAL A 65 1.09 11.77 -14.58
N PHE A 66 0.54 11.58 -15.77
CA PHE A 66 0.96 12.21 -17.01
C PHE A 66 -0.15 13.14 -17.48
N LEU A 67 0.19 14.34 -17.88
CA LEU A 67 -0.74 15.33 -18.40
C LEU A 67 -0.22 15.86 -19.72
N ALA A 68 -1.06 15.86 -20.76
CA ALA A 68 -0.78 16.52 -22.03
C ALA A 68 -1.91 17.50 -22.33
N TYR A 69 -1.59 18.71 -22.78
CA TYR A 69 -2.60 19.71 -23.13
C TYR A 69 -2.10 20.64 -24.23
N ASP A 70 -3.02 21.16 -25.03
CA ASP A 70 -2.77 22.31 -25.89
C ASP A 70 -3.24 23.61 -25.19
N ARG A 71 -2.61 24.73 -25.51
CA ARG A 71 -3.09 26.06 -25.12
C ARG A 71 -3.52 26.80 -26.39
N PRO A 72 -4.65 27.53 -26.37
CA PRO A 72 -5.17 28.23 -27.55
C PRO A 72 -4.15 29.17 -28.21
N GLN A 73 -3.24 29.73 -27.41
CA GLN A 73 -2.33 30.79 -27.83
C GLN A 73 -1.09 30.28 -28.60
N ASP A 74 -0.65 29.05 -28.34
CA ASP A 74 0.61 28.50 -28.90
C ASP A 74 0.38 27.37 -29.91
N GLN A 75 -0.85 26.84 -30.03
CA GLN A 75 -1.23 25.68 -30.85
C GLN A 75 -0.31 24.45 -30.72
N ARG A 76 0.48 24.39 -29.66
CA ARG A 76 1.48 23.35 -29.41
C ARG A 76 1.10 22.55 -28.18
N TRP A 77 1.13 21.23 -28.33
CA TRP A 77 0.98 20.31 -27.23
C TRP A 77 2.16 20.40 -26.26
N ARG A 78 1.83 20.48 -24.98
CA ARG A 78 2.77 20.38 -23.86
C ARG A 78 2.47 19.10 -23.10
N SER A 79 3.50 18.50 -22.51
CA SER A 79 3.35 17.32 -21.66
C SER A 79 4.13 17.49 -20.35
N GLU A 80 3.56 16.95 -19.29
CA GLU A 80 4.10 16.95 -17.94
C GLU A 80 3.95 15.53 -17.38
N ALA A 81 4.94 15.09 -16.60
CA ALA A 81 4.93 13.80 -15.94
C ALA A 81 5.39 13.99 -14.49
N VAL A 82 4.58 13.52 -13.56
CA VAL A 82 4.83 13.66 -12.12
C VAL A 82 4.72 12.28 -11.48
N ARG A 83 5.85 11.81 -10.95
CA ARG A 83 5.88 10.65 -10.06
C ARG A 83 5.21 11.06 -8.75
N LEU A 84 4.23 10.27 -8.31
CA LEU A 84 3.57 10.46 -7.04
C LEU A 84 4.34 9.72 -5.96
N ASP A 85 4.04 8.45 -5.71
CA ASP A 85 4.66 7.65 -4.65
C ASP A 85 5.47 6.50 -5.26
N SER A 86 6.54 6.08 -4.57
CA SER A 86 7.26 4.85 -4.89
C SER A 86 7.76 4.23 -3.60
N ALA A 87 7.42 2.96 -3.36
CA ALA A 87 7.81 2.27 -2.15
C ALA A 87 8.05 0.79 -2.40
N TRP A 88 9.01 0.22 -1.66
CA TRP A 88 9.11 -1.20 -1.44
C TRP A 88 8.58 -1.52 -0.04
N GLN A 89 7.68 -2.49 0.07
CA GLN A 89 7.05 -2.90 1.31
C GLN A 89 7.29 -4.38 1.58
N MET A 90 7.52 -4.71 2.84
CA MET A 90 7.67 -6.06 3.32
C MET A 90 6.87 -6.28 4.60
N ASP A 91 6.03 -7.30 4.58
CA ASP A 91 5.12 -7.62 5.68
C ASP A 91 5.60 -8.81 6.50
N PHE A 92 5.43 -8.71 7.82
CA PHE A 92 5.76 -9.72 8.82
C PHE A 92 4.47 -10.09 9.58
N PRO A 93 3.70 -11.08 9.10
CA PRO A 93 2.43 -11.46 9.72
C PRO A 93 2.55 -11.88 11.17
N ASP A 94 3.59 -12.64 11.55
CA ASP A 94 3.77 -13.14 12.93
C ASP A 94 3.83 -12.03 13.97
N SER A 95 4.52 -10.93 13.62
CA SER A 95 4.70 -9.76 14.47
C SER A 95 3.76 -8.62 14.10
N ALA A 96 2.76 -8.81 13.22
CA ALA A 96 1.88 -7.75 12.74
C ALA A 96 2.65 -6.46 12.42
N THR A 97 3.77 -6.56 11.71
CA THR A 97 4.69 -5.45 11.44
C THR A 97 4.91 -5.33 9.94
N SER A 98 5.00 -4.10 9.45
CA SER A 98 5.34 -3.79 8.05
C SER A 98 6.58 -2.91 8.03
N LEU A 99 7.49 -3.20 7.11
CA LEU A 99 8.64 -2.38 6.76
C LEU A 99 8.40 -1.76 5.39
N THR A 100 8.49 -0.44 5.29
CA THR A 100 8.35 0.30 4.04
C THR A 100 9.59 1.15 3.80
N VAL A 101 10.14 1.10 2.59
CA VAL A 101 11.29 1.88 2.16
C VAL A 101 10.91 2.65 0.89
N GLY A 102 10.97 3.97 0.94
CA GLY A 102 10.54 4.85 -0.14
C GLY A 102 9.65 5.97 0.40
N ASP A 103 8.62 6.35 -0.35
CA ASP A 103 7.63 7.32 0.10
C ASP A 103 6.54 6.67 0.93
N PHE A 104 6.19 7.29 2.04
CA PHE A 104 5.13 6.82 2.92
C PHE A 104 4.43 7.97 3.64
N TYR A 105 3.23 7.69 4.12
CA TYR A 105 2.49 8.58 5.00
C TYR A 105 2.69 8.18 6.46
N SER A 106 2.93 9.14 7.33
CA SER A 106 3.01 8.88 8.76
C SER A 106 1.64 8.42 9.29
N GLY A 107 1.66 7.55 10.30
CA GLY A 107 0.47 7.32 11.12
C GLY A 107 0.00 8.61 11.79
N PHE A 108 -1.23 8.59 12.29
CA PHE A 108 -1.83 9.69 13.02
C PHE A 108 -2.60 9.19 14.24
N VAL A 109 -2.72 10.04 15.24
CA VAL A 109 -3.58 9.89 16.41
C VAL A 109 -4.52 11.09 16.45
N ASP A 110 -5.54 11.10 17.32
CA ASP A 110 -6.63 12.10 17.30
C ASP A 110 -6.17 13.57 17.35
N TRP A 111 -4.95 13.83 17.83
CA TRP A 111 -4.36 15.15 17.96
C TRP A 111 -3.22 15.44 16.96
N SER A 112 -2.92 14.51 16.04
CA SER A 112 -1.86 14.69 15.04
C SER A 112 -2.41 14.58 13.61
N ARG A 113 -1.67 15.13 12.65
CA ARG A 113 -1.98 15.01 11.21
C ARG A 113 -0.99 14.07 10.54
N SER A 114 -1.44 13.38 9.50
CA SER A 114 -0.55 12.59 8.65
C SER A 114 0.31 13.53 7.79
N ILE A 115 1.60 13.20 7.66
CA ILE A 115 2.54 13.89 6.78
C ILE A 115 3.18 12.89 5.83
N ARG A 116 3.54 13.36 4.63
CA ARG A 116 4.25 12.56 3.64
C ARG A 116 5.76 12.69 3.84
N LEU A 117 6.43 11.55 3.87
CA LEU A 117 7.87 11.43 4.14
C LEU A 117 8.52 10.49 3.12
N GLY A 118 9.81 10.67 2.91
CA GLY A 118 10.66 9.73 2.18
C GLY A 118 11.69 9.13 3.13
N GLY A 119 11.85 7.80 3.14
CA GLY A 119 12.82 7.12 3.99
C GLY A 119 12.42 5.69 4.33
N ILE A 120 12.62 5.31 5.59
CA ILE A 120 12.29 3.98 6.11
C ILE A 120 11.22 4.12 7.20
N GLN A 121 10.15 3.36 7.07
CA GLN A 121 9.09 3.25 8.06
C GLN A 121 8.99 1.82 8.56
N ILE A 122 8.90 1.66 9.88
CA ILE A 122 8.54 0.40 10.52
C ILE A 122 7.32 0.68 11.39
N GLY A 123 6.23 -0.05 11.17
CA GLY A 123 4.98 0.18 11.86
C GLY A 123 4.20 -1.10 12.13
N ARG A 124 3.29 -1.06 13.10
CA ARG A 124 2.33 -2.14 13.32
C ARG A 124 1.25 -2.11 12.25
N ASN A 125 0.95 -3.26 11.67
CA ASN A 125 -0.12 -3.47 10.72
C ASN A 125 -1.00 -4.64 11.19
N TYR A 126 -2.09 -4.30 11.90
CA TYR A 126 -3.02 -5.29 12.45
C TYR A 126 -3.91 -5.95 11.38
N ALA A 127 -3.98 -5.39 10.17
CA ALA A 127 -4.66 -6.03 9.04
C ALA A 127 -3.99 -7.35 8.61
N LEU A 128 -2.72 -7.56 8.98
CA LEU A 128 -2.00 -8.83 8.77
C LEU A 128 -2.50 -9.97 9.69
N GLN A 129 -3.29 -9.65 10.72
CA GLN A 129 -3.85 -10.61 11.67
C GLN A 129 -5.34 -10.37 11.87
N PRO A 130 -6.17 -10.50 10.82
CA PRO A 130 -7.59 -10.16 10.88
C PRO A 130 -8.40 -11.02 11.85
N TYR A 131 -7.86 -12.17 12.27
CA TYR A 131 -8.46 -13.09 13.23
C TYR A 131 -8.16 -12.75 14.70
N ARG A 132 -7.39 -11.69 14.98
CA ARG A 132 -7.09 -11.25 16.36
C ARG A 132 -8.10 -10.25 16.93
N VAL A 133 -9.26 -10.08 16.31
CA VAL A 133 -10.34 -9.28 16.89
C VAL A 133 -10.88 -9.99 18.13
N LEU A 134 -10.93 -9.25 19.25
CA LEU A 134 -11.49 -9.66 20.54
C LEU A 134 -13.01 -9.87 20.47
#